data_AF-A0A2M7H606-F1
#
_entry.id   AF-A0A2M7H606-F1
#
_cell.length_a   1.000
_cell.length_b   1.000
_cell.length_c   1.000
_cell.angle_alpha   90.00
_cell.angle_beta   90.00
_cell.angle_gamma   90.00
#
_symmetry.space_group_name_H-M   'P 1'
#
loop_
_entity.id
_entity.type
_entity.pdbx_description
1 polymer ?
#
loop_
_entity_poly.entity_id
_entity_poly.type
_entity_poly.pdbx_seq_one_letter_code
_entity_poly.pdbx_strand_id
1 'polypeptide(L)' 'SRASRNLGILADAGFVKSRRDGPWIVYSIAEQTVNSYAAPLIEMLRSSLVNEEIISQDRERLSHAEQTGPRAIDG' A
#
# COMPACT_ATOMS: atom_id res chain seq x y z
N SER A 1 -10.99 10.99 -1.49
CA SER A 1 -11.31 10.06 -2.59
C SER A 1 -11.65 8.68 -2.01
N ARG A 2 -12.07 7.70 -2.83
CA ARG A 2 -12.34 6.32 -2.38
C ARG A 2 -11.11 5.65 -1.76
N ALA A 3 -9.93 5.84 -2.34
CA ALA A 3 -8.68 5.29 -1.84
C ALA A 3 -8.35 5.79 -0.41
N SER A 4 -8.45 7.10 -0.15
CA SER A 4 -8.19 7.65 1.19
C SER A 4 -9.16 7.11 2.24
N ARG A 5 -10.44 6.92 1.88
CA ARG A 5 -11.43 6.32 2.79
C ARG A 5 -11.10 4.86 3.09
N ASN A 6 -10.70 4.08 2.09
CA ASN A 6 -10.30 2.68 2.27
C ASN A 6 -9.05 2.57 3.17
N LEU A 7 -8.08 3.46 3.01
CA LEU A 7 -6.89 3.51 3.88
C LEU A 7 -7.25 3.84 5.34
N GLY A 8 -8.25 4.71 5.55
CA GLY A 8 -8.78 4.97 6.90
C GLY A 8 -9.36 3.71 7.54
N ILE A 9 -10.22 2.97 6.83
CA ILE A 9 -10.80 1.71 7.33
C ILE A 9 -9.72 0.68 7.66
N LEU A 10 -8.69 0.56 6.81
CA LEU A 10 -7.58 -0.36 7.04
C LEU A 10 -6.73 0.06 8.26
N ALA A 11 -6.59 1.36 8.51
CA ALA A 11 -5.88 1.88 9.67
C ALA A 11 -6.67 1.62 10.96
N ASP A 12 -7.97 1.88 10.94
CA ASP A 12 -8.88 1.62 12.07
C ASP A 12 -8.92 0.13 12.46
N ALA A 13 -8.81 -0.75 11.46
CA ALA A 13 -8.75 -2.20 11.66
C ALA A 13 -7.34 -2.73 12.01
N GLY A 14 -6.31 -1.88 12.07
CA GLY A 14 -4.94 -2.25 12.46
C GLY A 14 -4.11 -2.95 11.38
N PHE A 15 -4.57 -2.97 10.12
CA PHE A 15 -3.83 -3.56 9.00
C PHE A 15 -2.72 -2.66 8.46
N VAL A 16 -2.90 -1.35 8.57
CA VAL A 16 -1.90 -0.35 8.17
C VAL A 16 -1.66 0.66 9.29
N LYS A 17 -0.45 1.18 9.36
CA LYS A 17 -0.09 2.32 10.19
C LYS A 17 -0.11 3.57 9.32
N SER A 18 -0.48 4.70 9.90
CA SER A 18 -0.36 6.01 9.27
C SER A 18 0.58 6.89 10.10
N ARG A 19 1.41 7.67 9.41
CA ARG A 19 2.28 8.68 10.00
C ARG A 19 2.12 9.96 9.22
N ARG A 20 1.94 11.07 9.92
CA ARG A 20 1.98 12.40 9.30
C ARG A 20 3.43 12.86 9.17
N ASP A 21 3.78 13.33 7.98
CA ASP A 21 5.10 13.86 7.64
C ASP A 21 4.95 15.20 6.91
N GLY A 22 4.93 16.29 7.68
CA GLY A 22 4.60 17.62 7.16
C GLY A 22 3.22 17.64 6.45
N PRO A 23 3.15 18.01 5.16
CA PRO A 23 1.90 18.00 4.40
C PRO A 23 1.44 16.59 3.99
N TRP A 24 2.27 15.56 4.22
CA TRP A 24 2.04 14.20 3.76
C TRP A 24 1.44 13.32 4.85
N ILE A 25 0.63 12.35 4.46
CA ILE A 25 0.27 11.20 5.30
C ILE A 25 0.86 9.97 4.61
N VAL A 26 1.79 9.32 5.30
CA VAL A 26 2.46 8.11 4.85
C VAL A 26 1.77 6.91 5.49
N TYR A 27 1.35 5.95 4.66
CA TYR A 27 0.79 4.68 5.11
C TYR A 27 1.83 3.57 4.95
N SER A 28 1.90 2.66 5.91
CA SER A 28 2.74 1.46 5.85
C SER A 28 1.98 0.23 6.34
N ILE A 29 2.34 -0.96 5.85
CA ILE A 29 1.78 -2.21 6.37
C ILE A 29 2.24 -2.38 7.82
N ALA A 30 1.30 -2.75 8.68
CA ALA A 30 1.58 -2.89 10.09
C ALA A 30 2.22 -4.27 10.39
N GLU A 31 3.52 -4.45 10.12
CA GLU A 31 4.22 -5.76 10.19
C GLU A 31 4.04 -6.53 11.51
N GLN A 32 3.95 -5.82 12.64
CA GLN A 32 3.78 -6.41 13.98
C GLN A 32 2.32 -6.79 14.30
N THR A 33 1.36 -6.18 13.59
CA THR A 33 -0.08 -6.48 13.67
C THR A 33 -0.58 -7.10 12.37
N VAL A 34 0.33 -7.68 11.57
CA VAL A 34 -0.03 -8.72 10.59
C VAL A 34 -0.52 -9.88 11.42
N ASN A 35 -1.77 -9.74 11.85
CA ASN A 35 -2.61 -10.76 12.41
C ASN A 35 -2.37 -12.02 11.58
N SER A 36 -2.30 -13.19 12.21
CA SER A 36 -2.15 -14.48 11.55
C SER A 36 -2.99 -14.65 10.27
N TYR A 37 -4.08 -13.90 10.12
CA TYR A 37 -4.94 -13.83 8.93
C TYR A 37 -4.50 -12.85 7.82
N ALA A 38 -3.78 -11.77 8.14
CA ALA A 38 -3.40 -10.73 7.19
C ALA A 38 -2.35 -11.20 6.17
N ALA A 39 -1.34 -11.96 6.61
CA ALA A 39 -0.33 -12.52 5.70
C ALA A 39 -0.95 -13.49 4.68
N PRO A 40 -1.76 -14.49 5.07
CA PRO A 40 -2.49 -15.34 4.13
C PRO A 40 -3.41 -14.56 3.18
N LEU A 41 -4.08 -13.51 3.66
CA LEU A 41 -4.94 -12.66 2.82
C LEU A 41 -4.15 -11.89 1.77
N ILE A 42 -3.01 -11.29 2.16
CA ILE A 42 -2.12 -10.60 1.23
C ILE A 42 -1.57 -11.59 0.19
N GLU A 43 -1.21 -12.80 0.62
CA GLU A 43 -0.67 -13.81 -0.29
C GLU A 43 -1.74 -14.35 -1.25
N MET A 44 -2.96 -14.54 -0.78
CA MET A 44 -4.11 -14.89 -1.62
C MET A 44 -4.37 -13.80 -2.67
N LEU A 45 -4.39 -12.53 -2.26
CA LEU A 45 -4.56 -11.40 -3.18
C LEU A 45 -3.41 -11.33 -4.19
N ARG A 46 -2.16 -11.44 -3.74
CA ARG A 46 -0.98 -11.49 -4.62
C ARG A 46 -1.14 -12.59 -5.67
N SER A 47 -1.49 -13.79 -5.24
CA SER A 47 -1.66 -14.95 -6.11
C SER A 47 -2.78 -14.76 -7.14
N SER A 48 -3.88 -14.10 -6.76
CA SER A 48 -4.97 -13.79 -7.70
C SER A 48 -4.59 -12.74 -8.75
N LEU A 49 -3.65 -11.86 -8.44
CA LEU A 49 -3.26 -10.74 -9.29
C LEU A 49 -2.12 -11.06 -10.26
N VAL A 50 -1.47 -12.23 -10.14
CA VAL A 50 -0.29 -12.62 -10.93
C VAL A 50 -0.59 -12.80 -12.42
N ASN A 51 -1.82 -13.17 -12.79
CA ASN A 51 -2.20 -13.48 -14.18
C ASN A 51 -3.07 -12.40 -14.84
N GLU A 52 -3.19 -11.23 -14.21
CA GLU A 52 -4.00 -10.12 -14.71
C GLU A 52 -3.15 -9.18 -15.57
N GLU A 53 -3.44 -9.10 -16.86
CA GLU A 53 -2.72 -8.23 -17.80
C GLU A 53 -2.74 -6.75 -17.37
N ILE A 54 -3.84 -6.33 -16.73
CA ILE A 54 -3.98 -4.99 -16.14
C ILE A 54 -2.90 -4.76 -15.07
N ILE A 55 -2.63 -5.76 -14.23
CA ILE A 55 -1.62 -5.66 -13.16
C ILE A 55 -0.21 -5.58 -13.75
N SER A 56 0.06 -6.32 -14.83
CA SER A 56 1.32 -6.23 -15.56
C SER A 56 1.55 -4.84 -16.14
N GLN A 57 0.54 -4.26 -16.80
CA GLN A 57 0.62 -2.90 -17.34
C GLN A 57 0.77 -1.84 -16.23
N ASP A 58 0.06 -1.99 -15.12
CA ASP A 58 0.17 -1.07 -13.99
C ASP A 58 1.57 -1.14 -13.35
N ARG A 59 2.19 -2.33 -13.28
CA ARG A 59 3.58 -2.48 -12.83
C ARG A 59 4.58 -1.80 -13.76
N GLU A 60 4.41 -1.94 -15.07
CA GLU A 60 5.25 -1.25 -16.06
C GLU A 60 5.13 0.27 -15.91
N ARG A 61 3.91 0.80 -15.81
CA ARG A 61 3.66 2.23 -15.56
C ARG A 61 4.32 2.70 -14.26
N LEU A 62 4.21 1.92 -13.19
CA LEU A 62 4.86 2.22 -11.90
C LEU A 62 6.38 2.24 -12.00
N SER A 63 6.98 1.43 -12.87
CA SER A 63 8.45 1.40 -13.05
C SER A 63 9.00 2.69 -13.68
N HIS A 64 8.16 3.43 -14.39
CA HIS A 64 8.48 4.71 -15.01
C HIS A 64 7.97 5.92 -14.20
N ALA A 65 7.26 5.68 -13.10
CA ALA A 65 6.72 6.76 -12.28
C ALA A 65 7.83 7.40 -11.44
N GLU A 66 7.92 8.72 -11.48
CA GLU A 66 8.79 9.45 -10.56
C GLU A 66 8.25 9.36 -9.14
N GLN A 67 9.12 9.00 -8.20
CA GLN A 67 8.78 9.03 -6.80
C GLN A 67 8.60 10.49 -6.36
N THR A 68 7.39 10.85 -5.98
CA THR A 68 7.06 12.18 -5.44
C THR A 68 6.65 12.06 -3.97
N GLY A 69 6.97 13.07 -3.16
CA GLY A 69 6.61 13.13 -1.74
C GLY A 69 7.77 12.87 -0.76
N PRO A 70 7.49 12.54 0.51
CA PRO A 70 8.45 12.65 1.61
C PRO A 70 9.64 11.69 1.52
N ARG A 71 9.59 10.69 0.64
CA ARG A 71 10.70 9.76 0.38
C ARG A 71 11.57 10.16 -0.82
N ALA A 72 11.14 11.15 -1.60
CA ALA A 72 11.89 11.68 -2.74
C ALA A 72 12.98 12.69 -2.32
N ILE A 73 12.95 13.14 -1.07
CA ILE A 73 13.87 14.12 -0.48
C ILE A 73 15.00 13.49 0.36
N ASP A 74 14.95 12.17 0.58
CA ASP A 74 15.94 11.43 1.39
C ASP A 74 17.07 10.81 0.53
N GLY A 75 17.29 11.33 -0.69
CA GLY A 75 18.35 10.89 -1.61
C GLY A 75 19.72 11.48 -1.32
#